data_AF-A0A8B8MDM2-F1
#
_entry.id   AF-A0A8B8MDM2-F1
#
_cell.length_a   1.000
_cell.length_b   1.000
_cell.length_c   1.000
_cell.angle_alpha   90.00
_cell.angle_beta   90.00
_cell.angle_gamma   90.00
#
_symmetry.space_group_name_H-M   'P 1'
#
loop_
_entity.id
_entity.type
_entity.pdbx_description
1 polymer ?
#
loop_
_entity_poly.entity_id
_entity_poly.type
_entity_poly.pdbx_seq_one_letter_code
_entity_poly.pdbx_strand_id
1 'polypeptide(L)'
;MAFRSAAKLFPSSQSLLSNSASVSRGFHSTGLKRMGGGHGHDEPYYIHAKHMYNLDRMKHQKLKMSLAVFTAFSIGVAVPVYAVIFQQKKTASA
;
A
#
# COMPACT_ATOMS: atom_id res chain seq x y z
N MET A 1 5.34 -34.05 23.36
CA MET A 1 6.14 -33.49 22.25
C MET A 1 5.66 -34.12 20.95
N ALA A 2 4.75 -33.45 20.23
CA ALA A 2 4.15 -33.98 19.01
C ALA A 2 4.62 -33.13 17.81
N PHE A 3 5.45 -33.72 16.95
CA PHE A 3 5.78 -33.18 15.64
C PHE A 3 4.74 -33.65 14.63
N ARG A 4 4.01 -32.73 14.01
CA ARG A 4 3.33 -32.97 12.73
C ARG A 4 3.55 -31.78 11.82
N SER A 5 4.60 -31.87 11.01
CA SER A 5 4.88 -30.98 9.89
C SER A 5 4.17 -31.54 8.66
N ALA A 6 3.23 -30.78 8.08
CA ALA A 6 2.51 -31.13 6.86
C ALA A 6 2.85 -30.07 5.80
N ALA A 7 3.81 -30.39 4.94
CA ALA A 7 4.18 -29.56 3.79
C ALA A 7 3.03 -29.57 2.78
N LYS A 8 2.46 -28.40 2.48
CA LYS A 8 1.51 -28.21 1.38
C LYS A 8 2.31 -28.17 0.07
N LEU A 9 2.10 -29.19 -0.76
CA LEU A 9 2.65 -29.34 -2.10
C LEU A 9 2.06 -28.28 -3.04
N PHE A 10 2.92 -27.58 -3.78
CA PHE A 10 2.56 -26.74 -4.92
C PHE A 10 2.14 -27.64 -6.11
N PRO A 11 0.99 -27.43 -6.77
CA PRO A 11 0.72 -28.09 -8.04
C PRO A 11 1.40 -27.34 -9.18
N SER A 12 2.45 -27.94 -9.76
CA SER A 12 3.02 -27.59 -11.05
C SER A 12 2.21 -28.25 -12.17
N SER A 13 1.44 -27.48 -12.94
CA SER A 13 0.83 -27.99 -14.18
C SER A 13 1.74 -27.66 -15.36
N GLN A 14 2.46 -28.66 -15.84
CA GLN A 14 3.19 -28.60 -17.10
C GLN A 14 2.24 -28.81 -18.30
N SER A 15 2.33 -27.87 -19.23
CA SER A 15 2.21 -28.01 -20.69
C SER A 15 1.21 -29.01 -21.28
N LEU A 16 0.15 -28.48 -21.88
CA LEU A 16 -0.44 -29.06 -23.09
C LEU A 16 -0.36 -28.01 -24.20
N LEU A 17 0.76 -28.07 -24.93
CA LEU A 17 0.95 -27.46 -26.24
C LEU A 17 0.00 -28.12 -27.22
N SER A 18 -1.12 -27.48 -27.53
CA SER A 18 -1.93 -27.82 -28.70
C SER A 18 -2.50 -26.57 -29.34
N ASN A 19 -1.87 -26.24 -30.47
CA ASN A 19 -2.48 -25.62 -31.65
C ASN A 19 -2.90 -24.15 -31.53
N SER A 20 -2.11 -23.25 -32.13
CA SER A 20 -2.62 -22.07 -32.82
C SER A 20 -1.59 -21.56 -33.83
N ALA A 21 -1.94 -21.80 -35.10
CA ALA A 21 -1.62 -21.07 -36.31
C ALA A 21 -0.73 -19.81 -36.23
N SER A 22 0.17 -19.69 -37.22
CA SER A 22 0.71 -18.43 -37.75
C SER A 22 1.45 -17.54 -36.74
N VAL A 23 2.65 -17.96 -36.34
CA VAL A 23 3.62 -16.99 -35.77
C VAL A 23 4.30 -16.27 -36.93
N SER A 24 3.85 -15.04 -37.18
CA SER A 24 4.49 -14.09 -38.09
C SER A 24 5.95 -13.89 -37.68
N ARG A 25 6.89 -14.32 -38.51
CA ARG A 25 8.33 -14.07 -38.35
C ARG A 25 8.62 -12.61 -38.68
N GLY A 26 8.26 -11.71 -37.76
CA GLY A 26 8.69 -10.31 -37.80
C GLY A 26 10.09 -10.20 -37.21
N PHE A 27 11.09 -9.87 -38.03
CA PHE A 27 12.37 -9.39 -37.52
C PHE A 27 12.13 -8.06 -36.80
N HIS A 28 11.93 -8.11 -35.49
CA HIS A 28 12.00 -6.92 -34.64
C HIS A 28 13.47 -6.54 -34.56
N SER A 29 13.90 -5.66 -35.48
CA SER A 29 15.21 -5.03 -35.40
C SER A 29 15.27 -4.33 -34.04
N THR A 30 16.20 -4.76 -33.20
CA THR A 30 16.56 -4.08 -31.95
C THR A 30 17.21 -2.76 -32.33
N GLY A 31 16.39 -1.79 -32.73
CA GLY A 31 16.76 -0.40 -32.74
C GLY A 31 16.97 0.03 -31.30
N LEU A 32 18.22 -0.01 -30.86
CA LEU A 32 18.74 0.59 -29.65
C LEU A 32 18.00 1.93 -29.40
N LYS A 33 17.05 1.93 -28.47
CA LYS A 33 16.37 3.16 -28.05
C LYS A 33 17.48 4.06 -27.51
N ARG A 34 17.76 5.16 -28.22
CA ARG A 34 18.79 6.14 -27.87
C ARG A 34 18.62 6.54 -26.39
N MET A 35 19.50 6.03 -25.52
CA MET A 35 19.70 6.59 -24.19
C MET A 35 20.52 7.85 -24.38
N GLY A 36 19.84 8.99 -24.50
CA GLY A 36 20.52 10.28 -24.56
C GLY A 36 19.68 11.34 -25.24
N GLY A 37 19.13 12.24 -24.42
CA GLY A 37 18.76 13.59 -24.83
C GLY A 37 17.25 13.85 -24.89
N GLY A 38 16.74 14.58 -23.90
CA GLY A 38 15.39 15.14 -23.95
C GLY A 38 14.96 15.76 -22.63
N HIS A 39 15.30 17.02 -22.44
CA HIS A 39 14.86 17.90 -21.35
C HIS A 39 13.32 17.94 -21.29
N GLY A 40 12.71 17.41 -20.22
CA GLY A 40 11.25 17.36 -20.05
C GLY A 40 10.87 16.93 -18.65
N HIS A 41 10.52 17.91 -17.83
CA HIS A 41 10.12 17.84 -16.42
C HIS A 41 8.76 17.14 -16.21
N ASP A 42 8.58 15.89 -16.67
CA ASP A 42 7.36 15.10 -16.47
C ASP A 42 7.51 14.01 -15.39
N GLU A 43 8.48 14.19 -14.50
CA GLU A 43 8.61 13.34 -13.33
C GLU A 43 7.64 13.85 -12.25
N PRO A 44 6.77 13.00 -11.68
CA PRO A 44 5.77 13.43 -10.72
C PRO A 44 6.47 14.14 -9.55
N TYR A 45 6.04 15.38 -9.28
CA TYR A 45 6.56 16.30 -8.27
C TYR A 45 6.81 15.67 -6.88
N TYR A 46 6.21 14.51 -6.61
CA TYR A 46 6.35 13.72 -5.39
C TYR A 46 7.59 12.81 -5.32
N ILE A 47 8.16 12.39 -6.47
CA ILE A 47 9.24 11.40 -6.53
C ILE A 47 10.64 12.04 -6.43
N HIS A 48 10.83 13.26 -6.95
CA HIS A 48 12.09 14.02 -6.84
C HIS A 48 11.98 15.25 -5.92
N ALA A 49 11.00 15.26 -5.00
CA ALA A 49 10.88 16.35 -4.05
C ALA A 49 12.10 16.39 -3.11
N LYS A 50 12.70 17.57 -2.94
CA LYS A 50 13.81 17.77 -1.99
C LYS A 50 13.43 17.46 -0.53
N HIS A 51 12.14 17.56 -0.20
CA HIS A 51 11.59 17.23 1.10
C HIS A 51 10.53 16.13 0.96
N MET A 52 10.65 15.10 1.80
CA MET A 52 9.76 13.93 1.78
C MET A 52 8.29 14.27 2.06
N TYR A 53 8.04 15.30 2.87
CA TYR A 53 6.70 15.83 3.13
C TYR A 53 6.62 17.29 2.69
N ASN A 54 5.61 17.61 1.89
CA ASN A 54 5.30 18.99 1.51
C ASN A 54 4.07 19.50 2.28
N LEU A 55 4.25 19.70 3.58
CA LEU A 55 3.20 20.14 4.49
C LEU A 55 2.74 21.58 4.22
N ASP A 56 3.65 22.45 3.78
CA ASP A 56 3.39 23.87 3.51
C ASP A 56 2.46 24.08 2.31
N ARG A 57 2.50 23.18 1.32
CA ARG A 57 1.58 23.20 0.18
C ARG A 57 0.19 22.61 0.49
N MET A 58 -0.06 22.15 1.72
CA MET A 58 -1.36 21.59 2.10
C MET A 58 -2.39 22.69 2.35
N LYS A 59 -3.42 22.76 1.51
CA LYS A 59 -4.54 23.70 1.72
C LYS A 59 -5.22 23.45 3.08
N HIS A 60 -5.42 24.52 3.85
CA HIS A 60 -5.95 24.51 5.22
C HIS A 60 -5.13 23.64 6.20
N GLN A 61 -3.80 23.68 6.11
CA GLN A 61 -2.89 22.87 6.92
C GLN A 61 -3.19 22.97 8.43
N LYS A 62 -3.32 24.19 8.97
CA LYS A 62 -3.55 24.38 10.41
C LYS A 62 -4.81 23.67 10.90
N LEU A 63 -5.91 23.78 10.15
CA LEU A 63 -7.18 23.13 10.47
C LEU A 63 -7.05 21.60 10.43
N LYS A 64 -6.40 21.06 9.39
CA LYS A 64 -6.21 19.61 9.25
C LYS A 64 -5.32 19.04 10.34
N MET A 65 -4.22 19.72 10.67
CA MET A 65 -3.30 19.26 11.70
C MET A 65 -3.95 19.35 13.09
N SER A 66 -4.65 20.45 13.41
CA SER A 66 -5.34 20.57 14.69
C SER A 66 -6.48 19.55 14.82
N LEU A 67 -7.26 19.34 13.76
CA LEU A 67 -8.33 18.34 13.76
C LEU A 67 -7.77 16.92 13.88
N ALA A 68 -6.66 16.61 13.20
CA ALA A 68 -6.02 15.31 13.28
C ALA A 68 -5.52 15.02 14.71
N VAL A 69 -4.83 15.99 15.32
CA VAL A 69 -4.36 15.87 16.71
C VAL A 69 -5.53 15.73 17.68
N PHE A 70 -6.56 16.56 17.53
CA PHE A 70 -7.75 16.50 18.38
C PHE A 70 -8.46 15.14 18.26
N THR A 71 -8.58 14.60 17.05
CA THR A 71 -9.22 13.30 16.80
C THR A 71 -8.41 12.17 17.43
N ALA A 72 -7.08 12.15 17.20
CA ALA A 72 -6.21 11.14 17.78
C ALA A 72 -6.25 11.15 19.32
N PHE A 73 -6.20 12.34 19.91
CA PHE A 73 -6.31 12.51 21.36
C PHE A 73 -7.68 12.04 21.88
N SER A 74 -8.76 12.44 21.22
CA SER A 74 -10.13 12.07 21.60
C SER A 74 -10.32 10.56 21.62
N ILE A 75 -9.80 9.85 20.61
CA ILE A 75 -9.85 8.37 20.57
C ILE A 75 -9.01 7.77 21.70
N GLY A 76 -7.82 8.33 21.96
CA GLY A 76 -6.92 7.88 23.03
C GLY A 76 -7.55 7.95 24.42
N VAL A 77 -8.44 8.93 24.68
CA VAL A 77 -9.16 9.07 25.96
C VAL A 77 -10.50 8.33 25.95
N ALA A 78 -11.25 8.39 24.85
CA ALA A 78 -12.59 7.82 24.78
C ALA A 78 -12.58 6.28 24.93
N VAL A 79 -11.63 5.59 24.31
CA VAL A 79 -11.56 4.12 24.34
C VAL A 79 -11.36 3.57 25.77
N PRO A 80 -10.38 4.04 26.57
CA PRO A 80 -10.22 3.60 27.96
C PRO A 80 -11.42 3.93 28.84
N VAL A 81 -12.00 5.14 28.73
CA VAL A 81 -13.18 5.54 29.52
C VAL A 81 -14.36 4.63 29.21
N TYR A 82 -14.62 4.37 27.93
CA TYR A 82 -15.69 3.46 27.51
C TYR A 82 -15.44 2.03 28.03
N ALA A 83 -14.19 1.55 28.00
CA ALA A 83 -13.85 0.24 28.52
C ALA A 83 -14.15 0.11 30.03
N VAL A 84 -13.85 1.14 30.82
CA VAL A 84 -14.18 1.14 32.26
C VAL A 84 -15.70 1.14 32.48
N ILE A 85 -16.44 2.01 31.78
CA ILE A 85 -17.91 2.06 31.87
C ILE A 85 -18.50 0.70 31.48
N PHE A 86 -18.00 0.09 30.41
CA PHE A 86 -18.45 -1.22 29.97
C PHE A 86 -18.21 -2.31 31.03
N GLN A 87 -17.04 -2.31 31.68
CA GLN A 87 -16.75 -3.24 32.75
C GLN A 87 -17.63 -3.01 33.98
N GLN A 88 -17.79 -1.77 34.42
CA GLN A 88 -18.67 -1.42 35.54
C GLN A 88 -20.13 -1.81 35.26
N LYS A 89 -20.63 -1.62 34.03
CA LYS A 89 -21.97 -2.06 33.63
C LYS A 89 -22.15 -3.58 33.70
N LYS A 90 -21.11 -4.37 33.41
CA LYS A 90 -21.17 -5.84 33.56
C LYS A 90 -21.16 -6.26 35.03
N THR A 91 -20.41 -5.58 35.88
CA THR A 91 -20.35 -5.87 37.33
C THR A 91 -21.61 -5.40 38.08
N ALA A 92 -22.18 -4.26 37.72
CA ALA A 92 -23.38 -3.72 38.35
C ALA A 92 -24.68 -4.42 37.92
N SER A 93 -24.65 -5.20 36.82
CA SER A 93 -25.78 -5.98 36.32
C SER A 93 -25.77 -7.44 36.80
N ALA A 94 -24.80 -7.82 37.63
CA ALA A 94 -24.65 -9.15 38.22
C ALA A 94 -25.19 -9.18 39.65
#